data_AF-A0A2D7MEY2-F1
#
_entry.id   AF-A0A2D7MEY2-F1
#
_cell.length_a   1.000
_cell.length_b   1.000
_cell.length_c   1.000
_cell.angle_alpha   90.00
_cell.angle_beta   90.00
_cell.angle_gamma   90.00
#
_symmetry.space_group_name_H-M   'P 1'
#
loop_
_entity.id
_entity.type
_entity.pdbx_description
1 polymer ?
#
loop_
_entity_poly.entity_id
_entity_poly.type
_entity_poly.pdbx_seq_one_letter_code
_entity_poly.pdbx_strand_id
1 'polypeptide(L)'
;MIKTFLRKTSSGMTLLEISAMIVVVSIIALGMTSGAQAVMLHYQTDTVRQDLRQYGNNIMREITRELNLAQKIEIDGQNGFSRIKVYEEFTDISPSLTISCHKNNGIQFNSDIPVNGVLKFPSEGVFRGNGQREVYIEDFVVEYGNSINPGLSLFKNSFVHLTLTLAMESDVMDEVDDVKEEHVYHRTVFLGTSYIQKKITNAMSVDNV
;
A
#
# COMPACT_ATOMS: atom_id res chain seq x y z
N MET A 1 -18.43 -56.27 53.05
CA MET A 1 -18.38 -55.05 53.89
C MET A 1 -18.29 -53.84 52.96
N ILE A 2 -19.42 -53.43 52.37
CA ILE A 2 -19.54 -52.27 51.46
C ILE A 2 -20.72 -51.45 52.00
N LYS A 3 -20.45 -50.58 52.96
CA LYS A 3 -21.43 -49.63 53.50
C LYS A 3 -20.74 -48.32 53.88
N THR A 4 -20.24 -47.63 52.86
CA THR A 4 -19.96 -46.18 52.95
C THR A 4 -20.00 -45.55 51.56
N PHE A 5 -21.01 -45.95 50.77
CA PHE A 5 -21.35 -45.27 49.53
C PHE A 5 -22.11 -43.98 49.90
N LEU A 6 -21.57 -42.83 49.51
CA LEU A 6 -22.30 -41.58 49.24
C LEU A 6 -23.12 -40.95 50.38
N ARG A 7 -22.45 -40.41 51.41
CA ARG A 7 -23.02 -39.33 52.23
C ARG A 7 -22.06 -38.15 52.34
N LYS A 8 -21.92 -37.42 51.23
CA LYS A 8 -21.71 -35.97 51.24
C LYS A 8 -22.74 -35.40 50.29
N THR A 9 -23.89 -35.04 50.85
CA THR A 9 -24.86 -34.15 50.24
C THR A 9 -24.12 -32.92 49.70
N SER A 10 -24.06 -32.77 48.38
CA SER A 10 -23.85 -31.45 47.80
C SER A 10 -24.93 -30.56 48.38
N SER A 11 -24.57 -29.50 49.10
CA SER A 11 -25.53 -28.47 49.48
C SER A 11 -26.16 -28.00 48.17
N GLY A 12 -27.44 -28.30 47.95
CA GLY A 12 -28.15 -27.85 46.76
C GLY A 12 -28.03 -26.34 46.70
N MET A 13 -27.53 -25.82 45.58
CA MET A 13 -27.36 -24.38 45.39
C MET A 13 -28.72 -23.71 45.57
N THR A 14 -28.78 -22.67 46.39
CA THR A 14 -30.03 -21.95 46.65
C THR A 14 -30.44 -21.16 45.41
N LEU A 15 -31.74 -20.91 45.24
CA LEU A 15 -32.28 -20.08 44.14
C LEU A 15 -31.61 -18.71 44.08
N LEU A 16 -31.27 -18.14 45.23
CA LEU A 16 -30.59 -16.85 45.34
C LEU A 16 -29.16 -16.94 44.79
N GLU A 17 -28.40 -17.98 45.14
CA GLU A 17 -27.05 -18.22 44.61
C GLU A 17 -27.06 -18.45 43.09
N ILE A 18 -28.05 -19.20 42.57
CA ILE A 18 -28.24 -19.38 41.12
C ILE A 18 -28.54 -18.06 40.43
N SER A 19 -29.44 -17.23 41.00
CA SER A 19 -29.77 -15.93 40.42
C SER A 19 -28.58 -14.97 40.41
N ALA A 20 -27.78 -14.95 41.49
CA ALA A 20 -26.59 -14.11 41.58
C ALA A 20 -25.53 -14.57 40.57
N MET A 21 -25.33 -15.89 40.42
CA MET A 21 -24.39 -16.45 39.46
C MET A 21 -24.79 -16.12 38.01
N ILE A 22 -26.06 -16.24 37.64
CA ILE A 22 -26.53 -15.92 36.29
C ILE A 22 -26.26 -14.44 35.97
N VAL A 23 -26.53 -13.53 36.89
CA VAL A 23 -26.26 -12.09 36.71
C VAL A 23 -24.76 -11.83 36.51
N VAL A 24 -23.91 -12.40 37.36
CA VAL A 24 -22.45 -12.21 37.26
C VAL A 24 -21.91 -12.78 35.94
N VAL A 25 -22.31 -14.00 35.56
CA VAL A 25 -21.91 -14.61 34.29
C VAL A 25 -22.39 -13.79 33.10
N SER A 26 -23.60 -13.23 33.17
CA SER A 26 -24.15 -12.39 32.10
C SER A 26 -23.35 -11.10 31.93
N ILE A 27 -22.97 -10.42 33.02
CA ILE A 27 -22.14 -9.21 32.98
C ILE A 27 -20.75 -9.52 32.42
N ILE A 28 -20.13 -10.61 32.87
CA ILE A 28 -18.81 -11.03 32.38
C ILE A 28 -18.89 -11.40 30.89
N ALA A 29 -19.90 -12.18 30.49
CA ALA A 29 -20.11 -12.54 29.09
C ALA A 29 -20.28 -11.29 28.21
N LEU A 30 -21.12 -10.34 28.62
CA LEU A 30 -21.32 -9.08 27.90
C LEU A 30 -20.01 -8.27 27.79
N GLY A 31 -19.27 -8.11 28.90
CA GLY A 31 -18.01 -7.39 28.91
C GLY A 31 -16.92 -8.05 28.06
N MET A 32 -16.86 -9.38 28.02
CA MET A 32 -15.92 -10.10 27.16
C MET A 32 -16.33 -10.01 25.68
N THR A 33 -17.63 -10.07 25.37
CA THR A 33 -18.10 -9.94 23.97
C THR A 33 -17.83 -8.56 23.40
N SER A 34 -18.06 -7.49 24.17
CA SER A 34 -17.77 -6.12 23.73
C SER A 34 -16.27 -5.88 23.58
N GLY A 35 -15.47 -6.34 24.55
CA GLY A 35 -14.01 -6.26 24.46
C GLY A 35 -13.43 -7.02 23.26
N ALA A 36 -13.94 -8.22 22.98
CA ALA A 36 -13.51 -9.02 21.83
C ALA A 36 -13.87 -8.35 20.50
N GLN A 37 -15.05 -7.74 20.39
CA GLN A 37 -15.47 -7.01 19.19
C GLN A 37 -14.58 -5.79 18.92
N ALA A 38 -14.27 -5.00 19.95
CA ALA A 38 -13.38 -3.84 19.82
C ALA A 38 -11.97 -4.25 19.35
N VAL A 39 -11.41 -5.30 19.95
CA VAL A 39 -10.11 -5.84 19.55
C VAL A 39 -10.15 -6.34 18.10
N MET A 40 -11.22 -7.04 17.70
CA MET A 40 -11.39 -7.55 16.34
C MET A 40 -11.39 -6.41 15.31
N LEU A 41 -12.05 -5.28 15.58
CA LEU A 41 -12.05 -4.12 14.68
C LEU A 41 -10.64 -3.58 14.42
N HIS A 42 -9.81 -3.48 15.46
CA HIS A 42 -8.40 -3.07 15.31
C HIS A 42 -7.60 -4.08 14.49
N TYR A 43 -7.74 -5.38 14.75
CA TYR A 43 -7.08 -6.43 13.97
C TYR A 43 -7.41 -6.36 12.48
N GLN A 44 -8.67 -6.08 12.15
CA GLN A 44 -9.10 -5.93 10.76
C GLN A 44 -8.42 -4.73 10.09
N THR A 45 -8.43 -3.56 10.75
CA THR A 45 -7.77 -2.35 10.23
C THR A 45 -6.26 -2.57 10.08
N ASP A 46 -5.61 -3.21 11.04
CA ASP A 46 -4.17 -3.50 10.98
C ASP A 46 -3.81 -4.46 9.85
N THR A 47 -4.66 -5.47 9.60
CA THR A 47 -4.47 -6.36 8.45
C THR A 47 -4.52 -5.56 7.14
N VAL A 48 -5.49 -4.63 7.02
CA VAL A 48 -5.60 -3.81 5.81
C VAL A 48 -4.37 -2.92 5.63
N ARG A 49 -3.93 -2.26 6.71
CA ARG A 49 -2.74 -1.41 6.75
C ARG A 49 -1.47 -2.17 6.37
N GLN A 50 -1.32 -3.41 6.83
CA GLN A 50 -0.18 -4.25 6.51
C GLN A 50 -0.09 -4.57 5.02
N ASP A 51 -1.21 -4.93 4.40
CA ASP A 51 -1.24 -5.19 2.96
C ASP A 51 -0.91 -3.93 2.14
N LEU A 52 -1.37 -2.75 2.57
CA LEU A 52 -1.01 -1.47 1.91
C LEU A 52 0.49 -1.19 2.01
N ARG A 53 1.08 -1.41 3.18
CA ARG A 53 2.52 -1.31 3.40
C ARG A 53 3.31 -2.27 2.54
N GLN A 54 2.84 -3.51 2.45
CA GLN A 54 3.48 -4.52 1.62
C GLN A 54 3.38 -4.15 0.13
N TYR A 55 2.19 -3.80 -0.35
CA TYR A 55 1.97 -3.39 -1.73
C TYR A 55 2.81 -2.16 -2.08
N GLY A 56 2.73 -1.08 -1.30
CA GLY A 56 3.46 0.17 -1.52
C GLY A 56 4.98 -0.04 -1.59
N ASN A 57 5.55 -0.83 -0.67
CA ASN A 57 6.98 -1.13 -0.71
C ASN A 57 7.38 -1.99 -1.92
N ASN A 58 6.59 -3.01 -2.24
CA ASN A 58 6.89 -3.92 -3.33
C ASN A 58 6.75 -3.24 -4.70
N ILE A 59 5.71 -2.43 -4.90
CA ILE A 59 5.51 -1.73 -6.18
C ILE A 59 6.59 -0.68 -6.40
N MET A 60 6.94 0.09 -5.37
CA MET A 60 7.99 1.10 -5.47
C MET A 60 9.36 0.46 -5.75
N ARG A 61 9.63 -0.72 -5.17
CA ARG A 61 10.83 -1.51 -5.47
C ARG A 61 10.84 -1.96 -6.92
N GLU A 62 9.71 -2.43 -7.42
CA GLU A 62 9.60 -2.93 -8.79
C GLU A 62 9.76 -1.81 -9.83
N ILE A 63 9.07 -0.68 -9.64
CA ILE A 63 9.26 0.52 -10.46
C ILE A 63 10.73 0.94 -10.45
N THR A 64 11.36 0.99 -9.27
CA THR A 64 12.78 1.36 -9.14
C THR A 64 13.70 0.39 -9.90
N ARG A 65 13.38 -0.91 -9.90
CA ARG A 65 14.15 -1.93 -10.64
C ARG A 65 14.08 -1.67 -12.14
N GLU A 66 12.89 -1.46 -12.68
CA GLU A 66 12.69 -1.18 -14.10
C GLU A 66 13.34 0.15 -14.53
N LEU A 67 13.23 1.19 -13.70
CA LEU A 67 13.89 2.48 -13.95
C LEU A 67 15.42 2.40 -13.97
N ASN A 68 16.02 1.54 -13.15
CA ASN A 68 17.48 1.35 -13.14
C ASN A 68 17.99 0.61 -14.39
N LEU A 69 17.15 -0.22 -15.01
CA LEU A 69 17.48 -0.94 -16.24
C LEU A 69 17.24 -0.09 -17.50
N ALA A 70 16.38 0.92 -17.39
CA ALA A 70 16.03 1.83 -18.48
C ALA A 70 17.23 2.64 -19.00
N GLN A 71 17.34 2.75 -20.33
CA GLN A 71 18.28 3.68 -20.97
C GLN A 71 17.67 5.08 -21.13
N LYS A 72 16.38 5.13 -21.42
CA LYS A 72 15.60 6.36 -21.56
C LYS A 72 14.27 6.17 -20.86
N ILE A 73 13.81 7.25 -20.22
CA ILE A 73 12.46 7.30 -19.66
C ILE A 73 11.78 8.58 -20.12
N GLU A 74 10.46 8.53 -20.25
CA GLU A 74 9.60 9.68 -20.47
C GLU A 74 8.51 9.68 -19.40
N ILE A 75 8.20 10.86 -18.89
CA ILE A 75 7.16 11.05 -17.89
C ILE A 75 6.04 11.82 -18.57
N ASP A 76 4.82 11.31 -18.48
CA ASP A 76 3.61 12.00 -18.92
C ASP A 76 2.50 11.87 -17.86
N GLY A 77 1.34 12.45 -18.14
CA GLY A 77 0.17 12.41 -17.27
C GLY A 77 -0.97 11.61 -17.91
N GLN A 78 -1.65 10.78 -17.12
CA GLN A 78 -2.85 10.06 -17.51
C GLN A 78 -3.84 9.97 -16.35
N ASN A 79 -5.10 10.37 -16.58
CA ASN A 79 -6.20 10.28 -15.60
C ASN A 79 -5.92 10.98 -14.25
N GLY A 80 -5.16 12.09 -14.28
CA GLY A 80 -4.77 12.82 -13.07
C GLY A 80 -3.56 12.26 -12.33
N PHE A 81 -2.99 11.15 -12.80
CA PHE A 81 -1.76 10.56 -12.25
C PHE A 81 -0.58 10.71 -13.23
N SER A 82 0.63 10.59 -12.71
CA SER A 82 1.83 10.43 -13.54
C SER A 82 1.87 9.05 -14.19
N ARG A 83 2.48 8.97 -15.36
CA ARG A 83 2.76 7.72 -16.06
C ARG A 83 4.19 7.76 -16.56
N ILE A 84 4.86 6.61 -16.46
CA ILE A 84 6.25 6.45 -16.84
C ILE A 84 6.30 5.55 -18.07
N LYS A 85 6.97 6.01 -19.10
CA LYS A 85 7.34 5.21 -20.27
C LYS A 85 8.82 4.91 -20.20
N VAL A 86 9.14 3.63 -20.24
CA VAL A 86 10.51 3.10 -20.17
C VAL A 86 10.90 2.57 -21.54
N TYR A 87 12.12 2.88 -21.94
CA TYR A 87 12.71 2.48 -23.22
C TYR A 87 13.98 1.65 -22.94
N GLU A 88 14.08 0.51 -23.60
CA GLU A 88 15.26 -0.36 -23.53
C GLU A 88 16.45 0.29 -24.21
N GLU A 89 16.26 0.92 -25.36
CA GLU A 89 17.29 1.65 -26.08
C GLU A 89 16.98 3.15 -26.20
N PHE A 90 18.02 3.99 -26.29
CA PHE A 90 17.85 5.44 -26.47
C PHE A 90 17.18 5.82 -27.79
N THR A 91 17.39 5.00 -28.82
CA THR A 91 16.89 5.18 -30.19
C THR A 91 15.46 4.68 -30.38
N ASP A 92 14.89 4.00 -29.39
CA ASP A 92 13.57 3.43 -29.50
C ASP A 92 12.48 4.50 -29.61
N ILE A 93 11.56 4.27 -30.54
CA ILE A 93 10.39 5.13 -30.77
C ILE A 93 9.23 4.72 -29.87
N SER A 94 9.07 3.42 -29.62
CA SER A 94 8.04 2.85 -28.74
C SER A 94 8.61 2.44 -27.39
N PRO A 95 7.90 2.70 -26.28
CA PRO A 95 8.33 2.24 -24.97
C PRO A 95 8.22 0.71 -24.86
N SER A 96 9.18 0.09 -24.20
CA SER A 96 9.14 -1.35 -23.85
C SER A 96 8.18 -1.62 -22.69
N LEU A 97 8.09 -0.66 -21.76
CA LEU A 97 7.23 -0.75 -20.59
C LEU A 97 6.55 0.59 -20.31
N THR A 98 5.25 0.55 -20.09
CA THR A 98 4.43 1.68 -19.65
C THR A 98 3.90 1.40 -18.25
N ILE A 99 4.34 2.20 -17.28
CA ILE A 99 3.90 2.13 -15.89
C ILE A 99 2.80 3.18 -15.69
N SER A 100 1.55 2.74 -15.61
CA SER A 100 0.37 3.60 -15.42
C SER A 100 -0.22 3.42 -14.03
N CYS A 101 -0.94 4.44 -13.57
CA CYS A 101 -1.63 4.44 -12.29
C CYS A 101 -3.15 4.58 -12.47
N HIS A 102 -3.90 3.81 -11.69
CA HIS A 102 -5.35 3.84 -11.63
C HIS A 102 -5.82 3.83 -10.17
N LYS A 103 -6.79 4.70 -9.85
CA LYS A 103 -7.31 4.87 -8.49
C LYS A 103 -7.67 3.55 -7.78
N ASN A 104 -8.40 2.66 -8.46
CA ASN A 104 -8.94 1.43 -7.86
C ASN A 104 -8.20 0.15 -8.28
N ASN A 105 -7.35 0.22 -9.31
CA ASN A 105 -6.63 -0.94 -9.85
C ASN A 105 -5.15 -0.93 -9.50
N GLY A 106 -4.66 0.17 -8.91
CA GLY A 106 -3.27 0.33 -8.54
C GLY A 106 -2.37 0.75 -9.70
N ILE A 107 -1.10 0.40 -9.57
CA ILE A 107 -0.08 0.58 -10.60
C ILE A 107 -0.11 -0.64 -11.52
N GLN A 108 -0.06 -0.40 -12.83
CA GLN A 108 -0.07 -1.42 -13.86
C GLN A 108 1.13 -1.28 -14.78
N PHE A 109 1.64 -2.41 -15.24
CA PHE A 109 2.76 -2.52 -16.16
C PHE A 109 2.19 -2.99 -17.49
N ASN A 110 2.23 -2.13 -18.52
CA ASN A 110 1.57 -2.36 -19.82
C ASN A 110 0.08 -2.69 -19.68
N SER A 111 -0.62 -2.00 -18.76
CA SER A 111 -2.03 -2.24 -18.40
C SER A 111 -2.32 -3.58 -17.70
N ASP A 112 -1.28 -4.35 -17.37
CA ASP A 112 -1.39 -5.61 -16.62
C ASP A 112 -0.91 -5.47 -15.17
N ILE A 113 -1.29 -6.45 -14.35
CA ILE A 113 -0.86 -6.54 -12.95
C ILE A 113 0.65 -6.86 -12.92
N PRO A 114 1.48 -6.05 -12.22
CA PRO A 114 2.92 -6.25 -12.18
C PRO A 114 3.32 -7.61 -11.59
N VAL A 115 4.55 -8.04 -11.91
CA VAL A 115 5.12 -9.31 -11.42
C VAL A 115 4.22 -10.50 -11.78
N ASN A 116 3.78 -10.57 -13.03
CA ASN A 116 2.96 -11.66 -13.58
C ASN A 116 1.67 -11.91 -12.76
N GLY A 117 0.97 -10.87 -12.33
CA GLY A 117 -0.27 -11.02 -11.57
C GLY A 117 -0.12 -11.13 -10.06
N VAL A 118 1.10 -11.23 -9.53
CA VAL A 118 1.33 -11.40 -8.08
C VAL A 118 1.09 -10.10 -7.32
N LEU A 119 1.43 -8.96 -7.92
CA LEU A 119 1.36 -7.66 -7.24
C LEU A 119 0.03 -6.94 -7.49
N LYS A 120 -1.08 -7.64 -7.24
CA LYS A 120 -2.42 -7.05 -7.37
C LYS A 120 -2.64 -5.98 -6.29
N PHE A 121 -3.24 -4.87 -6.69
CA PHE A 121 -3.66 -3.83 -5.74
C PHE A 121 -4.71 -4.38 -4.76
N PRO A 122 -4.52 -4.24 -3.44
CA PRO A 122 -5.43 -4.78 -2.45
C PRO A 122 -6.64 -3.86 -2.23
N SER A 123 -7.37 -3.51 -3.29
CA SER A 123 -8.63 -2.74 -3.18
C SER A 123 -9.80 -3.57 -2.66
N GLU A 124 -9.77 -4.89 -2.86
CA GLU A 124 -10.80 -5.84 -2.43
C GLU A 124 -10.24 -6.88 -1.45
N GLY A 125 -11.08 -7.44 -0.57
CA GLY A 125 -10.68 -8.46 0.39
C GLY A 125 -11.67 -8.67 1.54
N VAL A 126 -11.35 -9.58 2.46
CA VAL A 126 -12.24 -9.99 3.58
C VAL A 126 -12.60 -8.83 4.52
N PHE A 127 -11.73 -7.83 4.63
CA PHE A 127 -11.90 -6.64 5.48
C PHE A 127 -12.02 -5.34 4.67
N ARG A 128 -12.33 -5.44 3.37
CA ARG A 128 -12.40 -4.32 2.42
C ARG A 128 -13.69 -4.39 1.60
N GLY A 129 -14.24 -3.24 1.24
CA GLY A 129 -15.51 -3.15 0.51
C GLY A 129 -16.74 -3.30 1.41
N ASN A 130 -17.93 -3.21 0.80
CA ASN A 130 -19.24 -3.18 1.48
C ASN A 130 -19.37 -2.10 2.57
N GLY A 131 -18.80 -0.91 2.33
CA GLY A 131 -18.90 0.22 3.25
C GLY A 131 -18.10 0.07 4.55
N GLN A 132 -17.14 -0.86 4.63
CA GLN A 132 -16.28 -0.98 5.81
C GLN A 132 -15.01 -0.15 5.64
N ARG A 133 -14.14 -0.58 4.72
CA ARG A 133 -12.85 0.06 4.45
C ARG A 133 -12.65 0.15 2.95
N GLU A 134 -12.51 1.37 2.45
CA GLU A 134 -12.20 1.65 1.05
C GLU A 134 -10.71 1.98 0.93
N VAL A 135 -10.08 1.42 -0.10
CA VAL A 135 -8.66 1.60 -0.37
C VAL A 135 -8.51 2.08 -1.80
N TYR A 136 -7.78 3.19 -1.97
CA TYR A 136 -7.50 3.75 -3.29
C TYR A 136 -6.13 4.41 -3.34
N ILE A 137 -5.63 4.61 -4.57
CA ILE A 137 -4.51 5.51 -4.81
C ILE A 137 -5.05 6.94 -4.80
N GLU A 138 -4.51 7.75 -3.91
CA GLU A 138 -4.81 9.18 -3.86
C GLU A 138 -3.98 9.95 -4.88
N ASP A 139 -2.67 9.69 -4.89
CA ASP A 139 -1.76 10.39 -5.79
C ASP A 139 -0.59 9.50 -6.21
N PHE A 140 -0.12 9.74 -7.42
CA PHE A 140 1.08 9.14 -7.97
C PHE A 140 1.81 10.16 -8.83
N VAL A 141 2.90 10.69 -8.29
CA VAL A 141 3.66 11.80 -8.86
C VAL A 141 5.08 11.33 -9.17
N VAL A 142 5.53 11.64 -10.38
CA VAL A 142 6.88 11.34 -10.83
C VAL A 142 7.50 12.61 -11.38
N GLU A 143 8.63 13.03 -10.79
CA GLU A 143 9.29 14.27 -11.14
C GLU A 143 10.78 14.04 -11.40
N TYR A 144 11.33 14.73 -12.41
CA TYR A 144 12.76 14.85 -12.53
C TYR A 144 13.31 15.81 -11.47
N GLY A 145 14.46 15.47 -10.91
CA GLY A 145 15.24 16.43 -10.13
C GLY A 145 15.59 17.63 -11.01
N ASN A 146 15.53 18.83 -10.44
CA ASN A 146 15.83 20.07 -11.17
C ASN A 146 16.97 20.85 -10.51
N SER A 147 17.75 21.56 -11.31
CA SER A 147 18.82 22.47 -10.86
C SER A 147 18.81 23.75 -11.69
N ILE A 148 18.89 24.89 -11.00
CA ILE A 148 19.10 26.20 -11.63
C ILE A 148 20.55 26.31 -12.16
N ASN A 149 21.50 25.57 -11.58
CA ASN A 149 22.90 25.59 -11.97
C ASN A 149 23.13 24.78 -13.26
N PRO A 150 23.55 25.41 -14.39
CA PRO A 150 23.69 24.74 -15.68
C PRO A 150 24.72 23.61 -15.68
N GLY A 151 25.81 23.74 -14.92
CA GLY A 151 26.84 22.69 -14.81
C GLY A 151 26.38 21.43 -14.05
N LEU A 152 25.28 21.53 -13.30
CA LEU A 152 24.72 20.41 -12.52
C LEU A 152 23.36 19.95 -13.04
N SER A 153 22.78 20.62 -14.04
CA SER A 153 21.44 20.33 -14.56
C SER A 153 21.37 18.91 -15.12
N LEU A 154 22.35 18.48 -15.92
CA LEU A 154 22.40 17.11 -16.45
C LEU A 154 22.42 16.06 -15.35
N PHE A 155 23.18 16.29 -14.29
CA PHE A 155 23.28 15.37 -13.16
C PHE A 155 21.99 15.35 -12.34
N LYS A 156 21.43 16.52 -12.00
CA LYS A 156 20.18 16.60 -11.21
C LYS A 156 18.97 16.07 -12.00
N ASN A 157 18.88 16.35 -13.29
CA ASN A 157 17.83 15.84 -14.18
C ASN A 157 17.94 14.34 -14.45
N SER A 158 19.00 13.68 -13.95
CA SER A 158 19.12 12.21 -13.98
C SER A 158 18.56 11.57 -12.71
N PHE A 159 18.15 12.35 -11.71
CA PHE A 159 17.38 11.84 -10.60
C PHE A 159 15.89 11.90 -10.92
N VAL A 160 15.18 10.86 -10.51
CA VAL A 160 13.72 10.75 -10.60
C VAL A 160 13.20 10.56 -9.19
N HIS A 161 12.28 11.42 -8.81
CA HIS A 161 11.56 11.35 -7.54
C HIS A 161 10.19 10.72 -7.80
N LEU A 162 9.96 9.58 -7.15
CA LEU A 162 8.71 8.85 -7.17
C LEU A 162 8.00 9.07 -5.84
N THR A 163 6.76 9.54 -5.91
CA THR A 163 5.88 9.68 -4.75
C THR A 163 4.57 8.95 -5.04
N LEU A 164 4.25 7.97 -4.20
CA LEU A 164 3.00 7.21 -4.23
C LEU A 164 2.26 7.44 -2.92
N THR A 165 1.02 7.92 -3.00
CA THR A 165 0.15 8.12 -1.84
C THR A 165 -1.02 7.16 -1.93
N LEU A 166 -1.09 6.23 -0.98
CA LEU A 166 -2.20 5.31 -0.83
C LEU A 166 -3.11 5.80 0.29
N ALA A 167 -4.41 5.85 0.06
CA ALA A 167 -5.39 6.24 1.06
C ALA A 167 -6.23 5.03 1.48
N MET A 168 -6.56 4.99 2.76
CA MET A 168 -7.55 4.09 3.35
C MET A 168 -8.60 4.94 4.06
N GLU A 169 -9.85 4.73 3.71
CA GLU A 169 -11.01 5.40 4.30
C GLU A 169 -11.83 4.36 5.04
N SER A 170 -12.23 4.66 6.28
CA SER A 170 -12.86 3.70 7.19
C SER A 170 -14.09 4.31 7.85
N ASP A 171 -15.26 3.74 7.58
CA ASP A 171 -16.57 4.09 8.14
C ASP A 171 -16.91 3.20 9.36
N VAL A 172 -15.90 2.88 10.19
CA VAL A 172 -16.02 1.80 11.21
C VAL A 172 -15.70 2.25 12.63
N MET A 173 -15.64 3.56 12.90
CA MET A 173 -15.64 4.08 14.27
C MET A 173 -16.80 5.04 14.46
N ASP A 174 -17.40 5.02 15.66
CA ASP A 174 -18.51 5.87 16.16
C ASP A 174 -18.21 7.39 16.14
N GLU A 175 -17.33 7.86 15.26
CA GLU A 175 -17.03 9.26 15.01
C GLU A 175 -17.85 9.74 13.81
N VAL A 176 -18.32 10.97 13.88
CA VAL A 176 -19.29 11.58 12.94
C VAL A 176 -18.70 11.79 11.53
N ASP A 177 -17.41 11.51 11.33
CA ASP A 177 -16.66 11.77 10.10
C ASP A 177 -15.83 10.54 9.68
N ASP A 178 -15.73 10.31 8.36
CA ASP A 178 -14.87 9.29 7.76
C ASP A 178 -13.40 9.51 8.14
N VAL A 179 -12.76 8.49 8.73
CA VAL A 179 -11.33 8.58 9.08
C VAL A 179 -10.51 8.18 7.85
N LYS A 180 -9.89 9.18 7.22
CA LYS A 180 -8.94 8.99 6.12
C LYS A 180 -7.50 8.86 6.64
N GLU A 181 -6.87 7.73 6.35
CA GLU A 181 -5.46 7.47 6.62
C GLU A 181 -4.66 7.42 5.32
N GLU A 182 -3.57 8.20 5.26
CA GLU A 182 -2.68 8.27 4.11
C GLU A 182 -1.34 7.58 4.37
N HIS A 183 -0.88 6.80 3.39
CA HIS A 183 0.41 6.15 3.36
C HIS A 183 1.24 6.67 2.19
N VAL A 184 2.22 7.51 2.51
CA VAL A 184 3.11 8.13 1.53
C VAL A 184 4.39 7.31 1.39
N TYR A 185 4.71 6.91 0.16
CA TYR A 185 5.95 6.23 -0.21
C TYR A 185 6.76 7.12 -1.14
N HIS A 186 7.96 7.49 -0.69
CA HIS A 186 8.89 8.28 -1.48
C HIS A 186 10.14 7.47 -1.83
N ARG A 187 10.53 7.48 -3.10
CA ARG A 187 11.79 6.91 -3.58
C ARG A 187 12.47 7.86 -4.56
N THR A 188 13.78 7.98 -4.42
CA THR A 188 14.61 8.68 -5.39
C THR A 188 15.47 7.67 -6.13
N VAL A 189 15.47 7.73 -7.46
CA VAL A 189 16.19 6.82 -8.34
C VAL A 189 17.16 7.62 -9.20
N PHE A 190 18.40 7.15 -9.33
CA PHE A 190 19.39 7.75 -10.21
C PHE A 190 19.48 6.94 -11.52
N LEU A 191 19.15 7.58 -12.63
CA LEU A 191 19.19 6.97 -13.96
C LEU A 191 20.62 6.96 -14.51
N GLY A 192 21.47 6.07 -13.99
CA GLY A 192 22.88 6.02 -14.36
C GLY A 192 23.12 5.82 -15.86
N THR A 193 22.39 4.89 -16.48
CA THR A 193 22.51 4.60 -17.91
C THR A 193 22.08 5.78 -18.77
N SER A 194 20.96 6.40 -18.43
CA SER A 194 20.47 7.61 -19.11
C SER A 194 21.43 8.79 -18.98
N TYR A 195 22.03 8.98 -17.80
CA TYR A 195 23.02 10.03 -17.56
C TYR A 195 24.25 9.86 -18.46
N ILE A 196 24.81 8.64 -18.52
CA ILE A 196 25.99 8.34 -19.34
C ILE A 196 25.69 8.58 -20.82
N GLN A 197 24.56 8.10 -21.31
CA GLN A 197 24.16 8.28 -22.71
C GLN A 197 23.97 9.75 -23.08
N LYS A 198 23.25 10.53 -22.26
CA LYS A 198 23.09 11.97 -22.49
C LYS A 198 24.44 12.70 -22.53
N LYS A 199 25.38 12.31 -21.67
CA LYS A 199 26.73 12.90 -21.65
C LYS A 199 27.52 12.57 -22.93
N ILE A 200 27.45 11.32 -23.41
CA ILE A 200 28.10 10.89 -24.65
C ILE A 200 27.49 11.60 -25.88
N THR A 201 26.16 11.67 -25.96
CA THR A 201 25.46 12.37 -27.05
C THR A 201 25.81 13.87 -27.07
N ASN A 202 25.86 14.52 -25.91
CA ASN A 202 26.26 15.92 -25.83
C ASN A 202 27.72 16.12 -26.24
N ALA A 203 28.64 15.23 -25.84
CA ALA A 203 30.04 15.32 -26.25
C ALA A 203 30.19 15.18 -27.79
N MET A 204 29.50 14.21 -28.40
CA MET A 204 29.51 14.04 -29.86
C MET A 204 28.87 15.21 -30.62
N SER A 205 27.93 15.94 -30.02
CA SER A 205 27.37 17.15 -30.62
C SER A 205 28.33 18.34 -30.60
N VAL A 206 29.23 18.39 -29.60
CA VAL A 206 30.22 19.47 -29.46
C VAL A 206 31.40 19.26 -30.41
N ASP A 207 31.78 18.00 -30.70
CA ASP A 207 32.88 17.68 -31.62
C ASP A 207 32.51 17.82 -33.11
N ASN A 208 31.24 18.06 -33.43
CA ASN A 208 30.73 18.24 -34.81
C ASN A 208 30.45 19.72 -35.17
N VAL A 209 31.00 20.67 -34.41
CA VAL A 209 30.92 22.13 -34.68
C VAL A 209 32.31 22.71 -34.93
#